data_AF-A0A5C9CHS2-F1
#
_entry.id   AF-A0A5C9CHS2-F1
#
_cell.length_a   1.000
_cell.length_b   1.000
_cell.length_c   1.000
_cell.angle_alpha   90.00
_cell.angle_beta   90.00
_cell.angle_gamma   90.00
#
_symmetry.space_group_name_H-M   'P 1'
#
loop_
_entity.id
_entity.type
_entity.pdbx_description
1 polymer ?
#
loop_
_entity_poly.entity_id
_entity_poly.type
_entity_poly.pdbx_seq_one_letter_code
_entity_poly.pdbx_strand_id
1 'polypeptide(L)'
;MRLSPDDIIFWQYGFLKLNATIVSTWGLMLLLVIGSRLITRHLSTDLSRTRWQNLLEIVVTGIEQQIQEVGLRQPRQYIGFLGTLFLFVAM
;
A
#
# COMPACT_ATOMS: atom_id res chain seq x y z
N MET A 1 -7.07 -4.07 31.78
CA MET A 1 -7.49 -4.35 30.40
C MET A 1 -6.51 -3.62 29.48
N ARG A 2 -5.83 -4.33 28.57
CA ARG A 2 -4.95 -3.70 27.55
C ARG A 2 -5.87 -3.19 26.44
N LEU A 3 -6.00 -1.88 26.31
CA LEU A 3 -7.02 -1.23 25.48
C LEU A 3 -6.44 -0.73 24.15
N SER A 4 -5.12 -0.55 24.06
CA SER A 4 -4.44 -0.09 22.84
C SER A 4 -3.40 -1.10 22.35
N PRO A 5 -3.23 -1.29 21.02
CA PRO A 5 -2.12 -2.07 20.45
C PRO A 5 -0.73 -1.61 20.91
N ASP A 6 -0.57 -0.34 21.29
CA ASP A 6 0.68 0.19 21.83
C ASP A 6 1.07 -0.39 23.20
N ASP A 7 0.09 -0.92 23.95
CA ASP A 7 0.31 -1.55 25.25
C ASP A 7 0.90 -2.97 25.11
N ILE A 8 0.81 -3.55 23.91
CA ILE A 8 1.35 -4.87 23.61
C ILE A 8 2.80 -4.70 23.17
N ILE A 9 3.72 -4.83 24.13
CA ILE A 9 5.16 -4.76 23.89
C ILE A 9 5.70 -6.18 23.64
N PHE A 10 6.24 -6.42 22.44
CA PHE A 10 6.88 -7.68 22.07
C PHE A 10 8.33 -7.76 22.54
N TRP A 11 9.05 -6.64 22.50
CA TRP A 11 10.44 -6.56 22.94
C TRP A 11 10.78 -5.14 23.38
N GLN A 12 11.66 -4.98 24.36
CA GLN A 12 12.13 -3.66 24.80
C GLN A 12 13.61 -3.71 25.19
N TYR A 13 14.37 -2.70 24.78
CA TYR A 13 15.76 -2.49 25.17
C TYR A 13 16.00 -1.00 25.43
N GLY A 14 16.17 -0.63 26.70
CA GLY A 14 16.28 0.77 27.12
C GLY A 14 15.06 1.59 26.67
N PHE A 15 15.29 2.60 25.85
CA PHE A 15 14.24 3.47 25.30
C PHE A 15 13.56 2.91 24.04
N LEU A 16 14.09 1.85 23.44
CA LEU A 16 13.52 1.23 22.25
C LEU A 16 12.48 0.19 22.67
N LYS A 17 11.24 0.35 22.19
CA LYS A 17 10.14 -0.60 22.40
C LYS A 17 9.62 -1.05 21.05
N LEU A 18 9.55 -2.36 20.87
CA LEU A 18 8.85 -2.99 19.75
C LEU A 18 7.44 -3.31 20.22
N ASN A 19 6.49 -2.42 19.89
CA ASN A 19 5.08 -2.61 20.20
C ASN A 19 4.33 -3.27 19.03
N ALA A 20 3.08 -3.67 19.27
CA ALA A 20 2.27 -4.30 18.23
C ALA A 20 1.93 -3.36 17.08
N THR A 21 1.88 -2.06 17.31
CA THR A 21 1.71 -1.06 16.25
C THR A 21 2.87 -1.11 15.26
N ILE A 22 4.12 -1.09 15.72
CA ILE A 22 5.31 -1.18 14.86
C ILE A 22 5.32 -2.49 14.07
N VAL A 23 5.06 -3.61 14.73
CA VAL A 23 5.04 -4.93 14.08
C VAL A 23 3.92 -4.99 13.03
N SER A 24 2.75 -4.44 13.33
CA SER A 24 1.62 -4.38 12.39
C SER A 24 1.95 -3.51 11.17
N THR A 25 2.55 -2.33 11.38
CA THR A 25 2.99 -1.46 10.29
C THR A 25 4.03 -2.15 9.39
N TRP A 26 5.00 -2.86 9.97
CA TRP A 26 5.97 -3.64 9.20
C TRP A 26 5.33 -4.77 8.40
N GLY A 27 4.40 -5.50 9.02
CA GLY A 27 3.63 -6.55 8.36
C GLY A 27 2.85 -6.01 7.15
N LEU A 28 2.18 -4.87 7.31
CA LEU A 28 1.43 -4.21 6.26
C LEU A 28 2.34 -3.72 5.13
N MET A 29 3.48 -3.08 5.45
CA MET A 29 4.45 -2.67 4.45
C MET A 29 5.04 -3.88 3.68
N LEU A 30 5.35 -4.98 4.36
CA LEU A 30 5.80 -6.21 3.72
C LEU A 30 4.73 -6.78 2.79
N LEU A 31 3.47 -6.80 3.22
CA LEU A 31 2.34 -7.25 2.42
C LEU A 31 2.18 -6.40 1.15
N LEU A 32 2.26 -5.07 1.27
CA LEU A 32 2.21 -4.16 0.13
C LEU A 32 3.36 -4.42 -0.86
N VAL A 33 4.58 -4.56 -0.37
CA VAL A 33 5.77 -4.78 -1.21
C VAL A 33 5.70 -6.13 -1.92
N ILE A 34 5.37 -7.20 -1.20
CA ILE A 34 5.28 -8.55 -1.75
C ILE A 34 4.11 -8.65 -2.73
N GLY A 35 2.93 -8.12 -2.35
CA GLY A 35 1.76 -8.07 -3.20
C GLY A 35 2.04 -7.33 -4.50
N SER A 36 2.60 -6.12 -4.41
CA SER A 36 2.99 -5.33 -5.60
C SER A 36 3.98 -6.08 -6.49
N ARG A 37 5.01 -6.69 -5.91
CA ARG A 37 6.02 -7.47 -6.66
C ARG A 37 5.45 -8.71 -7.33
N LEU A 38 4.51 -9.40 -6.68
CA LEU A 38 3.88 -10.60 -7.24
C LEU A 38 2.96 -10.25 -8.42
N ILE A 39 2.17 -9.19 -8.29
CA ILE A 39 1.23 -8.79 -9.34
C ILE A 39 1.98 -8.18 -10.53
N THR A 40 3.02 -7.38 -10.30
CA THR A 40 3.83 -6.78 -11.38
C THR A 40 4.70 -7.80 -12.12
N ARG A 41 4.97 -8.97 -11.52
CA ARG A 41 5.81 -10.03 -12.12
C ARG A 41 5.21 -10.72 -13.34
N HIS A 42 3.89 -10.65 -13.53
CA HIS A 42 3.17 -11.28 -14.64
C HIS A 42 2.49 -10.24 -15.55
N LEU A 43 3.02 -9.02 -15.62
CA LEU A 43 2.53 -8.02 -16.55
C LEU A 43 2.91 -8.44 -17.97
N SER A 44 1.95 -9.05 -18.67
CA SER A 44 2.06 -9.31 -20.10
C SER A 44 1.74 -8.03 -20.87
N THR A 45 2.61 -7.63 -21.78
CA THR A 45 2.37 -6.56 -22.76
C THR A 45 1.60 -7.04 -23.99
N ASP A 46 1.32 -8.34 -24.08
CA ASP A 46 0.67 -8.96 -25.22
C ASP A 46 -0.87 -8.88 -25.12
N LEU A 47 -1.58 -9.11 -26.24
CA LEU A 47 -3.03 -8.92 -26.39
C LEU A 47 -3.91 -9.72 -25.40
N SER A 48 -3.34 -10.68 -24.67
CA SER A 48 -3.99 -11.50 -23.64
C SER A 48 -3.93 -10.84 -22.25
N ARG A 49 -4.69 -9.76 -22.06
CA ARG A 49 -4.83 -9.11 -20.73
C ARG A 49 -5.38 -10.11 -19.70
N THR A 50 -4.65 -10.30 -18.60
CA THR A 50 -5.10 -11.18 -17.50
C THR A 50 -6.11 -10.45 -16.62
N ARG A 51 -7.07 -11.17 -15.98
CA ARG A 51 -8.07 -10.56 -15.08
C ARG A 51 -7.46 -9.66 -14.00
N TRP A 52 -6.28 -10.04 -13.48
CA TRP A 52 -5.52 -9.26 -12.50
C TRP A 52 -4.93 -7.96 -13.07
N GLN A 53 -4.54 -7.95 -14.34
CA GLN A 53 -4.06 -6.74 -15.02
C GLN A 53 -5.20 -5.74 -15.21
N ASN A 54 -6.40 -6.19 -15.59
CA ASN A 54 -7.59 -5.33 -15.64
C ASN A 54 -7.93 -4.74 -14.27
N LEU A 55 -7.86 -5.53 -13.20
CA LEU A 55 -8.12 -5.04 -11.84
C LEU A 55 -7.11 -3.97 -11.42
N LEU A 56 -5.81 -4.20 -11.69
CA LEU A 56 -4.78 -3.19 -11.45
C LEU A 56 -5.01 -1.92 -12.26
N GLU A 57 -5.37 -2.06 -13.54
CA GLU A 57 -5.62 -0.93 -14.43
C GLU A 57 -6.78 -0.08 -13.91
N ILE A 58 -7.88 -0.70 -13.45
CA ILE A 58 -9.01 -0.01 -12.81
C ILE A 58 -8.57 0.73 -11.53
N VAL A 59 -7.77 0.10 -10.67
CA VAL A 59 -7.27 0.74 -9.44
C VAL A 59 -6.38 1.94 -9.75
N VAL A 60 -5.41 1.78 -10.66
CA VAL A 60 -4.45 2.85 -11.02
C VAL A 60 -5.16 4.01 -11.71
N THR A 61 -6.04 3.73 -12.67
CA THR A 61 -6.82 4.77 -13.36
C THR A 61 -7.80 5.48 -12.43
N GLY A 62 -8.42 4.74 -11.49
CA GLY A 62 -9.27 5.35 -10.46
C GLY A 62 -8.50 6.29 -9.53
N ILE A 63 -7.28 5.92 -9.12
CA ILE A 63 -6.39 6.79 -8.35
C ILE A 63 -5.96 8.01 -9.18
N GLU A 64 -5.58 7.81 -10.44
CA GLU A 64 -5.22 8.91 -11.36
C GLU A 64 -6.35 9.94 -11.47
N GLN A 65 -7.59 9.46 -11.62
CA GLN A 65 -8.77 10.30 -11.74
C GLN A 65 -9.08 11.06 -10.44
N GLN A 66 -9.02 10.41 -9.28
CA GLN A 66 -9.20 11.09 -7.98
C GLN A 66 -8.17 12.20 -7.78
N ILE A 67 -6.91 11.95 -8.13
CA ILE A 67 -5.83 12.94 -8.04
C ILE A 67 -6.12 14.14 -8.96
N GLN A 68 -6.62 13.87 -10.16
CA GLN A 68 -7.01 14.91 -11.12
C GLN A 68 -8.19 15.75 -10.62
N GLU A 69 -9.21 15.12 -10.04
CA GLU A 69 -10.40 15.77 -9.50
C GLU A 69 -10.08 16.71 -8.33
N VAL A 70 -9.05 16.40 -7.55
CA VAL A 70 -8.55 17.26 -6.45
C VAL A 70 -7.74 18.46 -6.97
N GLY A 71 -7.46 18.54 -8.27
CA GLY A 71 -6.86 19.72 -8.92
C GLY A 71 -5.36 19.62 -9.23
N LEU A 72 -4.75 18.43 -9.10
CA LEU A 72 -3.35 18.23 -9.46
C LEU A 72 -3.20 18.09 -10.98
N ARG A 73 -2.52 19.05 -11.62
CA ARG A 73 -2.38 19.16 -13.09
C ARG A 73 -1.62 18.01 -13.75
N GLN A 74 -0.79 17.28 -13.00
CA GLN A 74 -0.07 16.11 -13.49
C GLN A 74 -0.27 14.96 -12.50
N PRO A 75 -1.36 14.19 -12.59
CA PRO A 75 -1.67 13.14 -11.62
C PRO A 75 -0.61 12.03 -11.58
N ARG A 76 -0.06 11.68 -12.74
CA ARG A 76 0.89 10.58 -12.92
C ARG A 76 2.17 10.70 -12.10
N GLN A 77 2.69 11.92 -11.90
CA GLN A 77 3.89 12.12 -11.07
C GLN A 77 3.61 11.86 -9.58
N TYR A 78 2.35 11.93 -9.14
CA TYR A 78 1.97 11.71 -7.75
C TYR A 78 1.42 10.31 -7.48
N ILE A 79 1.11 9.51 -8.50
CA ILE A 79 0.54 8.16 -8.36
C ILE A 79 1.41 7.27 -7.47
N GLY A 80 2.74 7.33 -7.61
CA GLY A 80 3.63 6.50 -6.79
C GLY A 80 3.50 6.78 -5.28
N PHE A 81 3.36 8.06 -4.91
CA PHE A 81 3.24 8.47 -3.51
C PHE A 81 1.79 8.36 -3.02
N LEU A 82 0.83 8.96 -3.72
CA LEU A 82 -0.56 8.98 -3.31
C LEU A 82 -1.19 7.60 -3.40
N GLY A 83 -0.84 6.79 -4.40
CA GLY A 83 -1.34 5.42 -4.52
C GLY A 83 -0.82 4.49 -3.43
N THR A 84 0.45 4.62 -3.03
CA THR A 84 0.99 3.82 -1.90
C THR A 84 0.39 4.26 -0.57
N LEU A 85 0.22 5.56 -0.36
CA LEU A 85 -0.44 6.10 0.82
C LEU A 85 -1.91 5.67 0.90
N PHE A 86 -2.64 5.70 -0.21
CA PHE A 86 -4.03 5.26 -0.26
C PHE A 86 -4.17 3.78 0.11
N LEU A 87 -3.35 2.92 -0.50
CA LEU A 87 -3.34 1.48 -0.20
C LEU A 87 -2.91 1.18 1.24
N PHE A 88 -1.99 1.98 1.79
CA PHE A 88 -1.55 1.84 3.17
C PHE A 88 -2.65 2.20 4.18
N VAL A 89 -3.44 3.23 3.90
CA VAL A 89 -4.53 3.69 4.79
C VAL A 89 -5.79 2.82 4.66
N ALA A 90 -6.04 2.25 3.49
CA ALA A 90 -7.23 1.45 3.23
C ALA A 90 -7.20 0.03 3.83
N MET A 91 -6.02 -0.47 4.22
CA MET A 91 -5.82 -1.79 4.85
C MET A 91 -5.67 -1.68 6.36
#